data_AF-A0A6J4V2F1-F1
#
_entry.id   AF-A0A6J4V2F1-F1
#
_cell.length_a   1.000
_cell.length_b   1.000
_cell.length_c   1.000
_cell.angle_alpha   90.00
_cell.angle_beta   90.00
_cell.angle_gamma   90.00
#
_symmetry.space_group_name_H-M   'P 1'
#
loop_
_entity.id
_entity.type
_entity.pdbx_description
1 polymer ?
#
loop_
_entity_poly.entity_id
_entity_poly.type
_entity_poly.pdbx_seq_one_letter_code
_entity_poly.pdbx_strand_id
1 'polypeptide(L)'
;MYMLRITQRPDALTKPEFHAALRSWLTASRARTIGEPGKSKGRVWLLVTDGIRFYRFGADTTRQAVAGYLHSVEKYGDDVMWGIRSMGASNRQQVVFGPHQLAEHEFELFAYGQ
;
A
#
# COMPACT_ATOMS: atom_id res chain seq x y z
N MET A 1 5.80 8.67 18.33
CA MET A 1 5.92 7.50 17.43
C MET A 1 4.65 7.45 16.61
N TYR A 2 4.71 7.78 15.31
CA TYR A 2 3.51 7.82 14.47
C TYR A 2 3.21 6.40 13.99
N MET A 3 2.04 5.88 14.35
CA MET A 3 1.64 4.50 14.09
C MET A 3 0.39 4.52 13.22
N LEU A 4 0.48 3.96 12.01
CA LEU A 4 -0.68 3.76 11.15
C LEU A 4 -1.56 2.67 11.79
N ARG A 5 -2.82 2.98 12.09
CA ARG A 5 -3.73 2.08 12.81
C ARG A 5 -4.18 0.93 11.91
N ILE A 6 -4.27 -0.30 12.42
CA ILE A 6 -4.85 -1.41 11.66
C ILE A 6 -6.32 -1.13 11.36
N THR A 7 -6.71 -1.16 10.08
CA THR A 7 -8.10 -0.88 9.64
C THR A 7 -8.86 -2.14 9.24
N GLN A 8 -10.15 -2.20 9.60
CA GLN A 8 -11.10 -3.19 9.08
C GLN A 8 -11.88 -2.61 7.89
N ARG A 9 -12.68 -3.43 7.20
CA ARG A 9 -13.46 -3.01 6.02
C ARG A 9 -14.26 -1.70 6.21
N PRO A 10 -14.99 -1.47 7.32
CA PRO A 10 -15.71 -0.21 7.53
C PRO A 10 -14.79 1.00 7.76
N ASP A 11 -13.54 0.75 8.16
CA ASP A 11 -12.51 1.78 8.39
C ASP A 11 -11.49 1.85 7.23
N ALA A 12 -11.82 1.27 6.07
CA ALA A 12 -10.91 1.25 4.94
C ALA A 12 -10.62 2.68 4.49
N LEU A 13 -9.34 3.03 4.38
CA LEU A 13 -8.93 4.35 3.95
C LEU A 13 -9.29 4.53 2.48
N THR A 14 -9.83 5.68 2.11
CA THR A 14 -9.86 6.07 0.69
C THR A 14 -8.43 6.22 0.16
N LYS A 15 -8.26 6.13 -1.16
CA LYS A 15 -6.96 6.31 -1.81
C LYS A 15 -6.25 7.62 -1.42
N PRO A 16 -6.91 8.80 -1.37
CA PRO A 16 -6.26 10.03 -0.88
C PRO A 16 -5.86 9.96 0.60
N GLU A 17 -6.72 9.39 1.46
CA GLU A 17 -6.39 9.21 2.88
C GLU A 17 -5.20 8.27 3.07
N PHE A 18 -5.12 7.21 2.26
CA PHE A 18 -3.98 6.30 2.23
C PHE A 18 -2.69 7.03 1.82
N HIS A 19 -2.74 7.90 0.80
CA HIS A 19 -1.58 8.70 0.40
C HIS A 19 -1.13 9.65 1.50
N ALA A 20 -2.07 10.37 2.12
CA ALA A 20 -1.78 11.25 3.24
C ALA A 20 -1.13 10.47 4.39
N ALA A 21 -1.68 9.30 4.72
CA ALA A 21 -1.17 8.43 5.78
C ALA A 21 0.26 7.95 5.50
N LEU A 22 0.56 7.56 4.26
CA LEU A 22 1.91 7.18 3.83
C LEU A 22 2.89 8.36 3.89
N ARG A 23 2.47 9.55 3.43
CA ARG A 23 3.30 10.78 3.50
C ARG A 23 3.63 11.10 4.97
N SER A 24 2.63 11.13 5.84
CA SER A 24 2.82 11.37 7.27
C SER A 24 3.75 10.34 7.91
N TRP A 25 3.58 9.06 7.60
CA TRP A 25 4.47 8.02 8.10
C TRP A 25 5.91 8.19 7.60
N LEU A 26 6.09 8.48 6.31
CA LEU A 26 7.42 8.66 5.72
C LEU A 26 8.15 9.85 6.39
N THR A 27 7.45 10.94 6.67
CA THR A 27 8.04 12.10 7.35
C THR A 27 8.29 11.86 8.84
N ALA A 28 7.39 11.18 9.56
CA ALA A 28 7.45 11.07 11.01
C ALA A 28 8.20 9.83 11.55
N SER A 29 8.38 8.79 10.74
CA SER A 29 9.00 7.53 11.13
C SER A 29 10.40 7.36 10.52
N ARG A 30 11.27 6.64 11.21
CA ARG A 30 12.55 6.11 10.67
C ARG A 30 12.56 4.59 10.55
N ALA A 31 11.40 3.95 10.74
CA ALA A 31 11.28 2.49 10.64
C ALA A 31 11.61 2.02 9.21
N ARG A 32 12.24 0.83 9.12
CA ARG A 32 12.59 0.22 7.83
C ARG A 32 11.36 -0.31 7.07
N THR A 33 10.35 -0.75 7.79
CA THR A 33 9.07 -1.28 7.29
C THR A 33 7.91 -0.53 7.93
N ILE A 34 6.74 -0.49 7.27
CA ILE A 34 5.54 0.12 7.85
C ILE A 34 5.07 -0.63 9.09
N GLY A 35 5.16 -1.96 9.08
CA GLY A 35 4.97 -2.81 10.26
C GLY A 35 6.16 -2.73 11.22
N GLU A 36 5.91 -2.97 12.50
CA GLU A 36 6.99 -3.10 13.49
C GLU A 36 8.01 -4.17 13.04
N PRO A 37 9.33 -3.85 13.03
CA PRO A 37 10.37 -4.82 12.72
C PRO A 37 10.27 -6.03 13.67
N GLY A 38 10.03 -7.22 13.12
CA GLY A 38 10.02 -8.48 13.87
C GLY A 38 8.67 -8.93 14.44
N LYS A 39 7.59 -8.14 14.34
CA LYS A 39 6.24 -8.57 14.80
C LYS A 39 5.24 -8.86 13.69
N SER A 40 5.53 -8.45 12.46
CA SER A 40 4.50 -8.31 11.44
C SER A 40 4.59 -9.37 10.34
N LYS A 41 4.76 -10.66 10.70
CA LYS A 41 4.83 -11.76 9.70
C LYS A 41 3.53 -11.85 8.87
N GLY A 42 3.48 -11.17 7.71
CA GLY A 42 2.40 -11.30 6.72
C GLY A 42 1.00 -10.84 7.16
N ARG A 43 0.88 -10.02 8.21
CA ARG A 43 -0.43 -9.48 8.63
C ARG A 43 -0.79 -8.24 7.81
N VAL A 44 -2.05 -8.20 7.36
CA VAL A 44 -2.64 -7.02 6.73
C VAL A 44 -2.58 -5.86 7.72
N TRP A 45 -1.94 -4.78 7.30
CA TRP A 45 -1.78 -3.58 8.10
C TRP A 45 -2.92 -2.61 7.84
N LEU A 46 -3.27 -2.35 6.57
CA LEU A 46 -4.36 -1.44 6.21
C LEU A 46 -5.23 -2.05 5.13
N LEU A 47 -6.53 -1.74 5.19
CA LEU A 47 -7.43 -1.83 4.06
C LEU A 47 -7.57 -0.45 3.42
N VAL A 48 -7.49 -0.44 2.09
CA VAL A 48 -7.65 0.75 1.25
C VAL A 48 -8.79 0.50 0.28
N THR A 49 -9.59 1.52 0.01
CA THR A 49 -10.69 1.48 -0.97
C THR A 49 -10.44 2.46 -2.12
N ASP A 50 -10.72 2.01 -3.34
CA ASP A 50 -10.77 2.81 -4.55
C ASP A 50 -12.13 2.53 -5.23
N GLY A 51 -13.12 3.35 -4.92
CA GLY A 51 -14.52 3.12 -5.30
C GLY A 51 -15.09 1.83 -4.70
N ILE A 52 -15.38 0.85 -5.55
CA ILE A 52 -15.94 -0.45 -5.15
C ILE A 52 -14.87 -1.51 -4.84
N ARG A 53 -13.59 -1.20 -5.08
CA ARG A 53 -12.49 -2.15 -4.94
C ARG A 53 -11.79 -1.96 -3.61
N PHE A 54 -11.50 -3.07 -2.94
CA PHE A 54 -10.70 -3.07 -1.73
C PHE A 54 -9.32 -3.67 -1.98
N TYR A 55 -8.35 -3.14 -1.26
CA TYR A 55 -6.96 -3.54 -1.32
C TYR A 55 -6.43 -3.75 0.08
N ARG A 56 -5.59 -4.76 0.26
CA ARG A 56 -4.84 -5.00 1.49
C ARG A 56 -3.42 -4.49 1.32
N PHE A 57 -2.97 -3.73 2.30
CA PHE A 57 -1.62 -3.23 2.39
C PHE A 57 -0.84 -4.00 3.45
N GLY A 58 0.28 -4.58 3.05
CA GLY A 58 1.12 -5.46 3.85
C GLY A 58 2.06 -4.67 4.76
N ALA A 59 2.19 -5.16 6.00
CA ALA A 59 3.06 -4.59 7.01
C ALA A 59 4.56 -4.72 6.64
N ASP A 60 4.92 -5.65 5.76
CA ASP A 60 6.30 -5.85 5.33
C ASP A 60 6.73 -4.83 4.26
N THR A 61 5.85 -3.90 3.87
CA THR A 61 6.19 -2.83 2.92
C THR A 61 7.33 -1.97 3.46
N THR A 62 8.41 -1.85 2.68
CA THR A 62 9.62 -1.12 3.08
C THR A 62 9.47 0.38 2.92
N ARG A 63 10.26 1.15 3.68
CA ARG A 63 10.33 2.60 3.57
C ARG A 63 10.70 3.06 2.15
N GLN A 64 11.63 2.36 1.51
CA GLN A 64 12.04 2.65 0.15
C GLN A 64 10.89 2.42 -0.83
N ALA A 65 10.15 1.33 -0.67
CA ALA A 65 8.97 1.04 -1.46
C ALA A 65 7.87 2.12 -1.29
N VAL A 66 7.63 2.60 -0.06
CA VAL A 66 6.71 3.72 0.20
C VAL A 66 7.16 4.98 -0.54
N ALA A 67 8.45 5.31 -0.48
CA ALA A 67 8.99 6.47 -1.18
C ALA A 67 8.86 6.34 -2.71
N GLY A 68 9.14 5.16 -3.28
CA GLY A 68 8.95 4.89 -4.71
C GLY A 68 7.49 5.03 -5.14
N TYR A 69 6.58 4.47 -4.36
CA TYR A 69 5.15 4.62 -4.60
C TYR A 69 4.69 6.09 -4.53
N LEU A 70 5.08 6.84 -3.49
CA LEU A 70 4.72 8.26 -3.37
C LEU A 70 5.35 9.11 -4.48
N HIS A 71 6.53 8.75 -4.98
CA HIS A 71 7.10 9.40 -6.16
C HIS A 71 6.25 9.16 -7.42
N SER A 72 5.70 7.95 -7.59
CA SER A 72 4.74 7.67 -8.65
C SER A 72 3.44 8.48 -8.48
N VAL A 73 2.93 8.64 -7.26
CA VAL A 73 1.78 9.51 -6.97
C VAL A 73 2.08 10.97 -7.31
N GLU A 74 3.26 11.48 -6.97
CA GLU A 74 3.66 12.85 -7.32
C GLU A 74 3.78 13.05 -8.84
N LYS A 75 4.26 12.04 -9.56
CA LYS A 75 4.44 12.09 -11.02
C LYS A 75 3.14 11.99 -11.79
N TYR A 76 2.21 11.14 -11.34
CA TYR A 76 0.98 10.79 -12.06
C TYR A 76 -0.30 11.38 -11.44
N GLY A 77 -0.20 12.01 -10.28
CA GLY A 77 -1.31 12.56 -9.51
C GLY A 77 -1.88 11.59 -8.46
N ASP A 78 -2.70 12.13 -7.55
CA ASP A 78 -3.36 11.36 -6.48
C ASP A 78 -4.36 10.32 -7.01
N ASP A 79 -4.80 10.45 -8.27
CA ASP A 79 -5.59 9.42 -8.95
C ASP A 79 -4.73 8.49 -9.82
N VAL A 80 -3.50 8.18 -9.38
CA VAL A 80 -2.63 7.23 -10.08
C VAL A 80 -3.36 5.91 -10.32
N MET A 81 -3.41 5.46 -11.57
CA MET A 81 -4.13 4.25 -11.94
C MET A 81 -3.58 3.03 -11.19
N TRP A 82 -4.47 2.25 -10.58
CA TRP A 82 -4.16 0.97 -9.93
C TRP A 82 -4.61 -0.18 -10.82
N GLY A 83 -3.64 -0.86 -11.43
CA GLY A 83 -3.87 -2.10 -12.16
C GLY A 83 -3.73 -3.31 -11.24
N ILE A 84 -4.33 -4.44 -11.63
CA ILE A 84 -4.13 -5.72 -10.95
C ILE A 84 -3.35 -6.64 -11.88
N ARG A 85 -2.25 -7.19 -11.37
CA ARG A 85 -1.44 -8.20 -12.07
C ARG A 85 -1.44 -9.50 -11.28
N SER A 86 -1.84 -10.58 -11.94
CA SER A 86 -1.75 -11.93 -11.36
C SER A 86 -0.30 -12.39 -11.32
N MET A 87 0.21 -12.68 -10.13
CA MET A 87 1.55 -13.26 -9.95
C MET A 87 1.49 -14.78 -9.83
N GLY A 88 1.52 -15.46 -10.99
CA GLY A 88 1.78 -16.90 -11.12
C GLY A 88 0.96 -17.81 -10.20
N ALA A 89 1.53 -18.99 -9.87
CA ALA A 89 0.89 -20.11 -9.17
C ALA A 89 0.30 -19.78 -7.78
N SER A 90 0.53 -18.58 -7.24
CA SER A 90 0.11 -18.19 -5.89
C SER A 90 -1.30 -17.59 -5.82
N ASN A 91 -1.99 -17.38 -6.94
CA ASN A 91 -3.25 -16.62 -7.03
C ASN A 91 -3.20 -15.23 -6.36
N ARG A 92 -2.00 -14.71 -6.04
CA ARG A 92 -1.85 -13.37 -5.46
C ARG A 92 -1.95 -12.34 -6.57
N GLN A 93 -2.93 -11.46 -6.42
CA GLN A 93 -3.17 -10.32 -7.29
C GLN A 93 -2.44 -9.10 -6.72
N GLN A 94 -1.27 -8.77 -7.29
CA GLN A 94 -0.47 -7.60 -6.90
C GLN A 94 -1.00 -6.35 -7.60
N VAL A 95 -1.01 -5.22 -6.89
CA VAL A 95 -1.33 -3.93 -7.49
C VAL A 95 -0.11 -3.34 -8.18
N VAL A 96 -0.31 -2.87 -9.39
CA VAL A 96 0.67 -2.17 -10.22
C VAL A 96 0.22 -0.73 -10.47
N PHE A 97 1.17 0.18 -10.64
CA PHE A 97 0.90 1.61 -10.58
C PHE A 97 1.17 2.32 -11.91
N GLY A 98 0.28 3.26 -12.23
CA GLY A 98 0.45 4.19 -13.34
C GLY A 98 0.31 3.54 -14.73
N PRO A 99 0.54 4.32 -15.79
CA PRO A 99 0.32 3.89 -17.18
C PRO A 99 1.25 2.75 -17.61
N HIS A 100 2.41 2.62 -16.97
CA HIS A 100 3.39 1.58 -17.27
C HIS A 100 3.27 0.34 -16.38
N GLN A 101 2.25 0.28 -15.52
CA GLN A 101 2.02 -0.87 -14.64
C GLN A 101 3.27 -1.26 -13.84
N LEU A 102 3.90 -0.27 -13.21
CA LEU A 102 5.10 -0.48 -12.41
C LEU A 102 4.73 -1.24 -11.14
N ALA A 103 5.48 -2.31 -10.85
CA ALA A 103 5.44 -2.98 -9.56
C ALA A 103 6.58 -2.42 -8.72
N GLU A 104 6.26 -1.61 -7.71
CA GLU A 104 7.26 -1.16 -6.75
C GLU A 104 7.75 -2.37 -5.94
N HIS A 105 9.05 -2.65 -6.02
CA HIS A 105 9.66 -3.77 -5.31
C HIS A 105 9.44 -3.59 -3.80
N GLU A 106 9.00 -4.64 -3.12
CA GLU A 106 8.64 -4.62 -1.69
C GLU A 106 7.49 -3.65 -1.32
N PHE A 107 6.67 -3.21 -2.29
CA PHE A 107 5.40 -2.54 -1.99
C PHE A 107 4.25 -3.54 -1.97
N GLU A 108 3.81 -3.91 -0.78
CA GLU A 108 2.87 -5.02 -0.57
C GLU A 108 1.41 -4.56 -0.65
N LEU A 109 0.96 -4.11 -1.81
CA LEU A 109 -0.46 -3.82 -2.05
C LEU A 109 -1.09 -4.91 -2.93
N PHE A 110 -2.18 -5.50 -2.46
CA PHE A 110 -2.87 -6.60 -3.13
C PHE A 110 -4.38 -6.39 -3.17
N ALA A 111 -5.05 -6.91 -4.19
CA ALA A 111 -6.52 -6.92 -4.23
C ALA A 111 -7.10 -7.74 -3.06
N TYR A 112 -8.24 -7.31 -2.50
CA TYR A 112 -8.90 -7.93 -1.36
C TYR A 112 -10.42 -8.04 -1.57
N GLY A 113 -10.95 -9.26 -1.43
CA GLY A 113 -12.39 -9.53 -1.47
C GLY A 113 -13.03 -9.25 -2.83
N GLN A 114 -12.86 -10.19 -3.76
CA GLN A 114 -13.74 -10.34 -4.92
C GLN A 114 -15.03 -11.07 -4.50
#